data_AF-A0A031I791-F1
#
_entry.id   AF-A0A031I791-F1
#
_cell.length_a   1.000
_cell.length_b   1.000
_cell.length_c   1.000
_cell.angle_alpha   90.00
_cell.angle_beta   90.00
_cell.angle_gamma   90.00
#
_symmetry.space_group_name_H-M   'P 1'
#
loop_
_entity.id
_entity.type
_entity.pdbx_description
1 polymer ?
#
loop_
_entity_poly.entity_id
_entity_poly.type
_entity_poly.pdbx_seq_one_letter_code
_entity_poly.pdbx_strand_id
1 'polypeptide(L)'
;MAVKPAGMSNTSWMMKAGLSRMALTDIKRRGSANHETIEKLLAAIGATFAEFEAGERKTDREPGTTQERGPYLAFRGSDRPRDVPIVGTALCADLKFEDDGSTVDIEAMEMHFDDVIDHARRPLTLDNRRDVYALYFRGVSMAPRYEPGELGYVDPRRPPVSGDYVVAQLRGPDGVDGERIMTVIAKRLVRQTAHYYEFEQFNPALLFKVERIRVAHLHRIIPWDELVTF
;
A
#
# COMPACT_ATOMS: atom_id res chain seq x y z
N MET A 1 20.88 -39.92 -0.60
CA MET A 1 21.74 -38.72 -0.69
C MET A 1 20.89 -37.54 -1.12
N ALA A 2 20.25 -36.86 -0.16
CA ALA A 2 19.17 -35.91 -0.42
C ALA A 2 19.38 -34.57 0.31
N VAL A 3 20.60 -34.02 0.25
CA VAL A 3 20.92 -32.68 0.81
C VAL A 3 21.85 -31.91 -0.13
N LYS A 4 21.67 -32.06 -1.44
CA LYS A 4 22.39 -31.21 -2.40
C LYS A 4 21.58 -29.91 -2.57
N PRO A 5 22.16 -28.71 -2.36
CA PRO A 5 21.47 -27.44 -2.61
C PRO A 5 21.10 -27.29 -4.09
N ALA A 6 19.88 -26.85 -4.39
CA ALA A 6 19.30 -26.82 -5.74
C ALA A 6 20.01 -25.86 -6.73
N GLY A 7 20.95 -25.03 -6.30
CA GLY A 7 21.71 -24.11 -7.16
C GLY A 7 23.23 -24.28 -7.11
N MET A 8 23.75 -25.31 -6.43
CA MET A 8 25.18 -25.43 -6.15
C MET A 8 25.80 -26.68 -6.78
N SER A 9 26.92 -26.51 -7.49
CA SER A 9 27.72 -27.64 -7.97
C SER A 9 28.34 -28.41 -6.80
N ASN A 10 28.55 -29.73 -6.96
CA ASN A 10 29.19 -30.53 -5.92
C ASN A 10 30.58 -29.98 -5.56
N THR A 11 31.32 -29.50 -6.57
CA THR A 11 32.66 -28.94 -6.40
C THR A 11 32.63 -27.65 -5.58
N SER A 12 31.71 -26.73 -5.89
CA SER A 12 31.60 -25.46 -5.15
C SER A 12 31.07 -25.68 -3.72
N TRP A 13 30.19 -26.66 -3.52
CA TRP A 13 29.73 -27.03 -2.18
C TRP A 13 30.87 -27.54 -1.31
N MET A 14 31.72 -28.39 -1.86
CA MET A 14 32.88 -28.95 -1.17
C MET A 14 33.94 -27.91 -0.83
N MET A 15 34.21 -26.98 -1.77
CA MET A 15 35.09 -25.84 -1.54
C MET A 15 34.55 -24.96 -0.40
N LYS A 16 33.25 -24.68 -0.38
CA LYS A 16 32.60 -23.91 0.68
C LYS A 16 32.64 -24.61 2.05
N ALA A 17 32.60 -25.94 2.05
CA ALA A 17 32.74 -26.77 3.25
C ALA A 17 34.21 -26.99 3.69
N GLY A 18 35.19 -26.51 2.93
CA GLY A 18 36.62 -26.73 3.22
C GLY A 18 37.07 -28.19 3.03
N LEU A 19 36.39 -28.95 2.18
CA LEU A 19 36.65 -30.39 1.96
C LEU A 19 37.31 -30.64 0.60
N SER A 20 38.17 -31.67 0.53
CA SER A 20 38.81 -32.11 -0.72
C SER A 20 37.77 -32.56 -1.73
N ARG A 21 37.85 -32.11 -2.99
CA ARG A 21 36.92 -32.40 -4.10
C ARG A 21 36.52 -33.88 -4.28
N MET A 22 37.30 -34.83 -3.75
CA MET A 22 37.02 -36.27 -3.79
C MET A 22 36.12 -36.78 -2.65
N ALA A 23 35.94 -36.02 -1.56
CA ALA A 23 35.25 -36.48 -0.36
C ALA A 23 33.81 -36.98 -0.61
N LEU A 24 33.02 -36.31 -1.47
CA LEU A 24 31.70 -36.80 -1.85
C LEU A 24 31.78 -38.18 -2.53
N THR A 25 32.74 -38.38 -3.44
CA THR A 25 32.96 -39.65 -4.14
C THR A 25 33.41 -40.75 -3.18
N ASP A 26 34.28 -40.43 -2.22
CA ASP A 26 34.72 -41.38 -1.19
C ASP A 26 33.58 -41.80 -0.26
N ILE A 27 32.70 -40.86 0.13
CA ILE A 27 31.48 -41.15 0.90
C ILE A 27 30.55 -42.08 0.10
N LYS A 28 30.38 -41.83 -1.21
CA LYS A 28 29.58 -42.72 -2.07
C LYS A 28 30.16 -44.13 -2.14
N ARG A 29 31.49 -44.24 -2.25
CA ARG A 29 32.18 -45.54 -2.33
C ARG A 29 32.12 -46.31 -1.01
N ARG A 30 32.27 -45.63 0.12
CA ARG A 30 32.27 -46.25 1.45
C ARG A 30 30.86 -46.50 2.00
N GLY A 31 29.85 -45.81 1.50
CA GLY A 31 28.47 -45.90 1.98
C GLY A 31 28.24 -45.24 3.34
N SER A 32 29.26 -44.60 3.93
CA SER A 32 29.22 -43.91 5.21
C SER A 32 30.10 -42.66 5.19
N ALA A 33 29.76 -41.68 6.03
CA ALA A 33 30.52 -40.46 6.23
C ALA A 33 30.80 -40.27 7.72
N ASN A 34 31.96 -39.70 8.05
CA ASN A 34 32.27 -39.30 9.42
C ASN A 34 31.38 -38.12 9.83
N HIS A 35 30.95 -38.09 11.09
CA HIS A 35 30.10 -37.05 11.66
C HIS A 35 30.65 -35.63 11.41
N GLU A 36 31.94 -35.42 11.64
CA GLU A 36 32.63 -34.15 11.37
C GLU A 36 32.54 -33.73 9.89
N THR A 37 32.55 -34.69 8.96
CA THR A 37 32.41 -34.40 7.52
C THR A 37 30.98 -34.02 7.17
N ILE A 38 30.00 -34.63 7.83
CA ILE A 38 28.58 -34.30 7.66
C ILE A 38 28.31 -32.90 8.20
N GLU A 39 28.82 -32.56 9.38
CA GLU A 39 28.69 -31.21 9.96
C GLU A 39 29.26 -30.12 9.05
N LYS A 40 30.47 -30.33 8.49
CA LYS A 40 31.08 -29.37 7.54
C LYS A 40 30.23 -29.17 6.28
N LEU A 41 29.63 -30.25 5.75
CA LEU A 41 28.75 -30.18 4.59
C LEU A 41 27.44 -29.46 4.89
N LEU A 42 26.85 -29.69 6.06
CA LEU A 42 25.62 -29.04 6.53
C LEU A 42 25.85 -27.55 6.85
N ALA A 43 26.95 -27.22 7.50
CA ALA A 43 27.32 -25.84 7.81
C ALA A 43 27.48 -24.98 6.54
N ALA A 44 28.03 -25.55 5.45
CA ALA A 44 28.17 -24.85 4.17
C ALA A 44 26.83 -24.40 3.55
N ILE A 45 25.72 -25.04 3.95
CA ILE A 45 24.37 -24.80 3.44
C ILE A 45 23.45 -24.18 4.50
N GLY A 46 23.98 -23.87 5.70
CA GLY A 46 23.25 -23.27 6.80
C GLY A 46 22.27 -24.21 7.51
N ALA A 47 22.52 -25.52 7.46
CA ALA A 47 21.77 -26.53 8.19
C ALA A 47 22.60 -27.07 9.36
N THR A 48 21.93 -27.50 10.42
CA THR A 48 22.54 -28.15 11.58
C THR A 48 22.37 -29.67 11.52
N PHE A 49 23.23 -30.41 12.20
CA PHE A 49 23.13 -31.89 12.25
C PHE A 49 21.84 -32.35 12.92
N ALA A 50 21.35 -31.62 13.93
CA ALA A 50 20.05 -31.88 14.56
C ALA A 50 18.88 -31.72 13.58
N GLU A 51 18.89 -30.68 12.73
CA GLU A 51 17.89 -30.52 11.66
C GLU A 51 17.98 -31.63 10.60
N PHE A 52 19.17 -32.16 10.34
CA PHE A 52 19.40 -33.27 9.41
C PHE A 52 18.89 -34.62 9.96
N GLU A 53 19.16 -34.94 11.22
CA GLU A 53 18.68 -36.17 11.86
C GLU A 53 17.19 -36.16 12.16
N ALA A 54 16.62 -34.98 12.42
CA ALA A 54 15.17 -34.82 12.62
C ALA A 54 14.34 -35.12 11.36
N GLY A 55 14.97 -35.33 10.20
CA GLY A 55 14.29 -35.71 8.95
C GLY A 55 13.43 -34.61 8.35
N GLU A 56 13.44 -33.41 8.91
CA GLU A 56 12.71 -32.26 8.38
C GLU A 56 13.44 -31.72 7.16
N ARG A 57 12.97 -32.19 6.02
CA ARG A 57 13.23 -31.60 4.72
C ARG A 57 12.84 -30.12 4.81
N LYS A 58 13.80 -29.22 4.98
CA LYS A 58 13.69 -27.83 4.51
C LYS A 58 13.65 -27.90 2.98
N THR A 59 12.52 -28.35 2.43
CA THR A 59 12.02 -27.79 1.18
C THR A 59 12.01 -26.29 1.35
N ASP A 60 12.32 -25.57 0.28
CA ASP A 60 12.40 -24.12 0.22
C ASP A 60 11.43 -23.49 1.21
N ARG A 61 11.96 -22.57 2.03
CA ARG A 61 11.19 -21.81 3.01
C ARG A 61 10.07 -21.09 2.27
N GLU A 62 8.95 -21.76 2.07
CA GLU A 62 7.68 -21.14 1.82
C GLU A 62 7.49 -20.19 3.00
N PRO A 63 7.26 -18.89 2.76
CA PRO A 63 6.99 -17.97 3.84
C PRO A 63 5.82 -18.55 4.62
N GLY A 64 6.06 -18.82 5.91
CA GLY A 64 5.17 -19.62 6.73
C GLY A 64 3.72 -19.20 6.57
N THR A 65 2.82 -20.17 6.63
CA THR A 65 1.41 -19.91 6.93
C THR A 65 1.33 -19.31 8.32
N THR A 66 1.59 -18.01 8.41
CA THR A 66 1.06 -17.17 9.47
C THR A 66 -0.44 -17.42 9.43
N GLN A 67 -0.99 -18.03 10.48
CA GLN A 67 -2.43 -18.00 10.72
C GLN A 67 -2.80 -16.54 10.97
N GLU A 68 -3.01 -15.79 9.89
CA GLU A 68 -3.46 -14.41 9.94
C GLU A 68 -4.97 -14.43 10.18
N ARG A 69 -5.35 -14.02 11.39
CA ARG A 69 -6.68 -13.48 11.68
C ARG A 69 -7.00 -12.43 10.59
N GLY A 70 -8.21 -12.43 10.00
CA GLY A 70 -8.57 -11.56 8.84
C GLY A 70 -8.29 -10.05 9.05
N PRO A 71 -8.34 -9.15 8.04
CA PRO A 71 -8.90 -9.19 6.68
C PRO A 71 -7.81 -9.04 5.58
N TYR A 72 -6.77 -9.86 5.63
CA TYR A 72 -5.55 -9.71 4.82
C TYR A 72 -5.63 -10.29 3.38
N LEU A 73 -6.83 -10.62 2.89
CA LEU A 73 -7.04 -11.23 1.56
C LEU A 73 -7.19 -10.23 0.41
N ALA A 74 -7.50 -8.96 0.68
CA ALA A 74 -7.81 -8.00 -0.38
C ALA A 74 -6.64 -7.73 -1.34
N PHE A 75 -5.41 -7.86 -0.84
CA PHE A 75 -4.18 -7.47 -1.55
C PHE A 75 -3.15 -8.61 -1.71
N ARG A 76 -3.42 -9.85 -1.24
CA ARG A 76 -2.47 -10.97 -1.42
C ARG A 76 -2.59 -11.61 -2.81
N GLY A 77 -1.41 -11.83 -3.40
CA GLY A 77 -1.17 -12.35 -4.74
C GLY A 77 -0.24 -11.39 -5.49
N SER A 78 0.99 -11.81 -5.81
CA SER A 78 1.87 -11.08 -6.73
C SER A 78 1.23 -10.81 -8.10
N ASP A 79 0.13 -11.52 -8.39
CA ASP A 79 -0.64 -11.57 -9.63
C ASP A 79 -1.68 -10.44 -9.80
N ARG A 80 -1.98 -9.64 -8.76
CA ARG A 80 -2.91 -8.50 -8.91
C ARG A 80 -2.21 -7.32 -9.61
N PRO A 81 -2.82 -6.72 -10.65
CA PRO A 81 -2.20 -5.62 -11.38
C PRO A 81 -1.99 -4.39 -10.49
N ARG A 82 -0.87 -3.71 -10.70
CA ARG A 82 -0.58 -2.37 -10.17
C ARG A 82 -1.01 -1.36 -11.23
N ASP A 83 -2.31 -1.12 -11.34
CA ASP A 83 -2.92 -0.31 -12.39
C ASP A 83 -3.76 0.86 -11.85
N VAL A 84 -3.82 1.05 -10.53
CA VAL A 84 -4.50 2.22 -9.93
C VAL A 84 -3.49 3.38 -9.87
N PRO A 85 -3.68 4.48 -10.63
CA PRO A 85 -2.73 5.58 -10.64
C PRO A 85 -2.73 6.30 -9.29
N ILE A 86 -1.54 6.55 -8.74
CA ILE A 86 -1.35 7.40 -7.57
C ILE A 86 -1.04 8.82 -8.07
N VAL A 87 -1.99 9.72 -7.92
CA VAL A 87 -1.86 11.10 -8.42
C VAL A 87 -0.93 11.94 -7.54
N GLY A 88 -0.21 12.85 -8.18
CA GLY A 88 0.65 13.84 -7.55
C GLY A 88 -0.12 14.71 -6.58
N THR A 89 0.31 14.74 -5.31
CA THR A 89 -0.27 15.60 -4.27
C THR A 89 0.79 16.35 -3.49
N ALA A 90 0.62 17.68 -3.39
CA ALA A 90 1.47 18.59 -2.63
C ALA A 90 0.65 19.43 -1.64
N LEU A 91 1.27 19.85 -0.53
CA LEU A 91 0.68 20.86 0.35
C LEU A 91 0.72 22.22 -0.36
N CYS A 92 -0.36 22.98 -0.26
CA CYS A 92 -0.42 24.35 -0.73
C CYS A 92 -0.91 25.28 0.39
N ALA A 93 -1.04 26.57 0.08
CA ALA A 93 -1.55 27.57 1.00
C ALA A 93 -2.95 27.22 1.49
N ASP A 94 -3.20 27.52 2.77
CA ASP A 94 -4.50 27.33 3.38
C ASP A 94 -5.56 28.19 2.69
N LEU A 95 -6.74 27.61 2.55
CA LEU A 95 -7.90 28.27 1.96
C LEU A 95 -8.75 28.91 3.05
N LYS A 96 -9.12 30.16 2.79
CA LYS A 96 -10.01 30.92 3.66
C LYS A 96 -11.47 30.68 3.27
N PHE A 97 -12.26 30.23 4.23
CA PHE A 97 -13.70 30.13 4.12
C PHE A 97 -14.35 31.01 5.20
N GLU A 98 -15.40 31.73 4.83
CA GLU A 98 -16.24 32.42 5.79
C GLU A 98 -17.32 31.46 6.29
N ASP A 99 -17.38 31.27 7.60
CA ASP A 99 -18.45 30.54 8.26
C ASP A 99 -18.97 31.36 9.44
N ASP A 100 -20.26 31.68 9.39
CA ASP A 100 -20.99 32.44 10.42
C ASP A 100 -20.29 33.74 10.89
N GLY A 101 -19.68 34.47 9.95
CA GLY A 101 -18.99 35.75 10.21
C GLY A 101 -17.55 35.63 10.72
N SER A 102 -17.02 34.40 10.83
CA SER A 102 -15.62 34.13 11.14
C SER A 102 -14.90 33.57 9.91
N THR A 103 -13.67 34.01 9.66
CA THR A 103 -12.82 33.41 8.63
C THR A 103 -12.08 32.22 9.22
N VAL A 104 -12.13 31.08 8.53
CA VAL A 104 -11.41 29.88 8.93
C VAL A 104 -10.44 29.45 7.85
N ASP A 105 -9.20 29.17 8.28
CA ASP A 105 -8.13 28.65 7.43
C ASP A 105 -8.24 27.12 7.35
N ILE A 106 -8.37 26.59 6.14
CA ILE A 106 -8.53 25.17 5.86
C ILE A 106 -7.36 24.69 5.02
N GLU A 107 -6.65 23.71 5.57
CA GLU A 107 -5.55 23.03 4.89
C GLU A 107 -6.01 22.43 3.56
N ALA A 108 -5.29 22.79 2.50
CA ALA A 108 -5.58 22.39 1.13
C ALA A 108 -4.35 21.72 0.48
N MET A 109 -4.64 20.93 -0.54
CA MET A 109 -3.64 20.23 -1.34
C MET A 109 -3.78 20.65 -2.80
N GLU A 110 -2.68 20.62 -3.53
CA GLU A 110 -2.72 20.62 -4.98
C GLU A 110 -2.68 19.18 -5.47
N MET A 111 -3.48 18.90 -6.50
CA MET A 111 -3.58 17.58 -7.11
C MET A 111 -3.43 17.69 -8.63
N HIS A 112 -2.57 16.83 -9.19
CA HIS A 112 -2.26 16.79 -10.61
C HIS A 112 -2.59 15.41 -11.17
N PHE A 113 -3.58 15.32 -12.05
CA PHE A 113 -3.94 14.05 -12.70
C PHE A 113 -2.91 13.60 -13.74
N ASP A 114 -2.20 14.54 -14.35
CA ASP A 114 -1.17 14.26 -15.37
C ASP A 114 0.17 13.84 -14.76
N ASP A 115 0.36 14.03 -13.44
CA ASP A 115 1.55 13.62 -12.70
C ASP A 115 1.24 12.37 -11.86
N VAL A 116 1.54 11.19 -12.41
CA VAL A 116 1.35 9.91 -11.71
C VAL A 116 2.66 9.53 -11.02
N ILE A 117 2.65 9.51 -9.68
CA ILE A 117 3.83 9.20 -8.85
C ILE A 117 4.21 7.72 -8.96
N ASP A 118 3.23 6.83 -8.81
CA ASP A 118 3.39 5.37 -8.86
C ASP A 118 2.00 4.74 -9.11
N HIS A 119 1.92 3.41 -9.17
CA HIS A 119 0.67 2.67 -9.30
C HIS A 119 0.44 1.76 -8.09
N ALA A 120 -0.72 1.91 -7.46
CA ALA A 120 -1.18 1.06 -6.38
C ALA A 120 -1.76 -0.25 -6.93
N ARG A 121 -1.76 -1.30 -6.09
CA ARG A 121 -2.44 -2.57 -6.42
C ARG A 121 -3.94 -2.39 -6.34
N ARG A 122 -4.67 -2.90 -7.33
CA ARG A 122 -6.13 -2.92 -7.30
C ARG A 122 -6.66 -3.95 -6.29
N PRO A 123 -7.44 -3.52 -5.27
CA PRO A 123 -8.20 -4.43 -4.42
C PRO A 123 -9.28 -5.17 -5.23
N LEU A 124 -9.63 -6.39 -4.82
CA LEU A 124 -10.61 -7.25 -5.50
C LEU A 124 -11.96 -6.54 -5.72
N THR A 125 -12.42 -5.78 -4.72
CA THR A 125 -13.71 -5.08 -4.77
C THR A 125 -13.76 -3.99 -5.85
N LEU A 126 -12.60 -3.61 -6.41
CA LEU A 126 -12.44 -2.57 -7.41
C LEU A 126 -12.09 -3.12 -8.81
N ASP A 127 -12.09 -4.43 -9.03
CA ASP A 127 -11.74 -5.05 -10.33
C ASP A 127 -12.51 -4.45 -11.51
N ASN A 128 -13.79 -4.13 -11.31
CA ASN A 128 -14.65 -3.55 -12.35
C ASN A 128 -14.67 -2.01 -12.36
N ARG A 129 -13.92 -1.33 -11.48
CA ARG A 129 -13.97 0.14 -11.32
C ARG A 129 -12.73 0.83 -11.91
N ARG A 130 -12.70 0.99 -13.23
CA ARG A 130 -11.51 1.48 -13.95
C ARG A 130 -11.07 2.90 -13.62
N ASP A 131 -12.01 3.78 -13.26
CA ASP A 131 -11.72 5.21 -13.04
C ASP A 131 -11.20 5.54 -11.63
N VAL A 132 -10.99 4.53 -10.79
CA VAL A 132 -10.43 4.74 -9.45
C VAL A 132 -8.99 5.22 -9.56
N TYR A 133 -8.67 6.24 -8.77
CA TYR A 133 -7.30 6.71 -8.55
C TYR A 133 -6.99 6.67 -7.06
N ALA A 134 -5.71 6.79 -6.72
CA ALA A 134 -5.27 6.89 -5.34
C ALA A 134 -4.48 8.18 -5.13
N LEU A 135 -4.43 8.65 -3.89
CA LEU A 135 -3.64 9.83 -3.51
C LEU A 135 -3.00 9.62 -2.13
N TYR A 136 -1.93 10.35 -1.86
CA TYR A 136 -1.39 10.43 -0.51
C TYR A 136 -2.01 11.60 0.24
N PHE A 137 -2.50 11.36 1.45
CA PHE A 137 -2.95 12.45 2.31
C PHE A 137 -1.74 13.32 2.68
N ARG A 138 -1.91 14.63 2.53
CA ARG A 138 -0.93 15.62 2.98
C ARG A 138 -1.55 16.44 4.09
N GLY A 139 -0.71 16.80 5.05
CA GLY A 139 -1.13 17.59 6.19
C GLY A 139 -1.88 16.77 7.24
N VAL A 140 -2.26 17.43 8.33
CA VAL A 140 -2.76 16.76 9.55
C VAL A 140 -4.27 16.93 9.75
N SER A 141 -4.96 17.61 8.83
CA SER A 141 -6.36 18.00 9.00
C SER A 141 -7.34 16.83 9.21
N MET A 142 -6.98 15.65 8.71
CA MET A 142 -7.79 14.43 8.81
C MET A 142 -7.26 13.44 9.86
N ALA A 143 -6.19 13.74 10.58
CA ALA A 143 -5.70 12.90 11.67
C ALA A 143 -6.74 12.88 12.82
N PRO A 144 -6.96 11.73 13.49
CA PRO A 144 -6.24 10.45 13.35
C PRO A 144 -6.86 9.48 12.32
N ARG A 145 -7.86 9.92 11.54
CA ARG A 145 -8.54 9.02 10.60
C ARG A 145 -7.69 8.73 9.38
N TYR A 146 -7.05 9.76 8.83
CA TYR A 146 -6.07 9.64 7.75
C TYR A 146 -4.82 10.39 8.18
N GLU A 147 -3.72 9.65 8.33
CA GLU A 147 -2.44 10.22 8.73
C GLU A 147 -1.69 10.80 7.52
N PRO A 148 -0.81 11.80 7.71
CA PRO A 148 0.04 12.30 6.64
C PRO A 148 0.86 11.15 6.01
N GLY A 149 0.78 11.02 4.69
CA GLY A 149 1.44 9.96 3.92
C GLY A 149 0.64 8.66 3.80
N GLU A 150 -0.55 8.56 4.41
CA GLU A 150 -1.46 7.44 4.18
C GLU A 150 -2.01 7.48 2.75
N LEU A 151 -2.24 6.30 2.17
CA LEU A 151 -2.78 6.16 0.81
C LEU A 151 -4.31 6.03 0.85
N GLY A 152 -5.02 6.93 0.18
CA GLY A 152 -6.46 6.88 0.01
C GLY A 152 -6.85 6.45 -1.41
N TYR A 153 -7.76 5.48 -1.55
CA TYR A 153 -8.40 5.16 -2.83
C TYR A 153 -9.63 6.03 -3.02
N VAL A 154 -9.81 6.56 -4.23
CA VAL A 154 -10.87 7.53 -4.54
C VAL A 154 -11.67 7.07 -5.75
N ASP A 155 -12.99 7.04 -5.59
CA ASP A 155 -13.95 6.72 -6.64
C ASP A 155 -14.59 8.03 -7.16
N PRO A 156 -14.27 8.46 -8.39
CA PRO A 156 -14.86 9.67 -8.97
C PRO A 156 -16.27 9.43 -9.53
N ARG A 157 -16.68 8.17 -9.74
CA ARG A 157 -17.96 7.84 -10.38
C ARG A 157 -19.08 7.65 -9.38
N ARG A 158 -18.77 7.18 -8.17
CA ARG A 158 -19.76 6.98 -7.11
C ARG A 158 -19.98 8.29 -6.35
N PRO A 159 -21.18 8.90 -6.42
CA PRO A 159 -21.48 10.11 -5.65
C PRO A 159 -21.38 9.82 -4.15
N PRO A 160 -20.72 10.69 -3.36
CA PRO A 160 -20.65 10.51 -1.92
C PRO A 160 -21.99 10.87 -1.24
N VAL A 161 -22.26 10.19 -0.13
CA VAL A 161 -23.38 10.49 0.77
C VAL A 161 -22.88 11.16 2.05
N SER A 162 -23.79 11.80 2.79
CA SER A 162 -23.48 12.31 4.13
C SER A 162 -22.89 11.20 5.01
N GLY A 163 -21.79 11.50 5.68
CA GLY A 163 -20.97 10.58 6.47
C GLY A 163 -19.74 10.07 5.73
N ASP A 164 -19.70 10.11 4.40
CA ASP A 164 -18.54 9.67 3.62
C ASP A 164 -17.36 10.63 3.74
N TYR A 165 -16.16 10.08 3.54
CA TYR A 165 -14.94 10.86 3.33
C TYR A 165 -14.83 11.24 1.86
N VAL A 166 -14.42 12.46 1.57
CA VAL A 166 -14.42 13.00 0.22
C VAL A 166 -13.17 13.82 -0.08
N VAL A 167 -12.81 13.83 -1.36
CA VAL A 167 -11.90 14.80 -1.96
C VAL A 167 -12.77 15.79 -2.74
N ALA A 168 -12.85 17.02 -2.25
CA ALA A 168 -13.54 18.10 -2.95
C ALA A 168 -12.52 18.88 -3.79
N GLN A 169 -12.72 18.89 -5.10
CA GLN A 169 -11.96 19.71 -6.03
C GLN A 169 -12.60 21.08 -6.12
N LEU A 170 -11.84 22.11 -5.80
CA LEU A 170 -12.31 23.48 -5.77
C LEU A 170 -11.96 24.15 -7.10
N ARG A 171 -12.85 25.03 -7.55
CA ARG A 171 -12.59 25.88 -8.71
C ARG A 171 -11.55 26.93 -8.32
N GLY A 172 -10.49 27.04 -9.11
CA GLY A 172 -9.51 28.12 -8.97
C GLY A 172 -10.14 29.50 -9.27
N PRO A 173 -9.54 30.60 -8.77
CA PRO A 173 -10.00 31.97 -9.07
C PRO A 173 -9.95 32.30 -10.57
N ASP A 174 -8.95 31.79 -11.28
CA ASP A 174 -8.62 32.16 -12.66
C ASP A 174 -8.82 30.96 -13.58
N GLY A 175 -10.07 30.58 -13.85
CA GLY A 175 -10.44 29.45 -14.70
C GLY A 175 -9.91 29.52 -16.13
N VAL A 176 -8.61 29.27 -16.32
CA VAL A 176 -7.94 29.10 -17.59
C VAL A 176 -7.68 27.61 -17.78
N ASP A 177 -8.53 27.00 -18.60
CA ASP A 177 -8.38 25.63 -19.09
C ASP A 177 -7.01 25.49 -19.80
N GLY A 178 -6.07 24.78 -19.17
CA GLY A 178 -4.78 24.49 -19.83
C GLY A 178 -3.89 23.53 -19.04
N GLU A 179 -3.74 23.77 -17.74
CA GLU A 179 -3.07 22.86 -16.80
C GLU A 179 -3.97 22.77 -15.55
N ARG A 180 -4.78 21.73 -15.41
CA ARG A 180 -5.73 21.61 -14.28
C ARG A 180 -5.00 21.19 -13.01
N ILE A 181 -4.17 22.08 -12.47
CA ILE A 181 -3.82 22.05 -11.05
C ILE A 181 -5.13 22.30 -10.30
N MET A 182 -5.64 21.28 -9.62
CA MET A 182 -6.86 21.40 -8.83
C MET A 182 -6.46 21.61 -7.39
N THR A 183 -6.85 22.74 -6.79
CA THR A 183 -6.83 22.88 -5.34
C THR A 183 -7.92 21.98 -4.77
N VAL A 184 -7.54 21.04 -3.91
CA VAL A 184 -8.44 20.05 -3.33
C VAL A 184 -8.39 20.09 -1.81
N ILE A 185 -9.50 19.75 -1.18
CA ILE A 185 -9.58 19.50 0.25
C ILE A 185 -10.07 18.07 0.49
N ALA A 186 -9.43 17.36 1.43
CA ALA A 186 -9.93 16.08 1.92
C ALA A 186 -10.61 16.29 3.28
N LYS A 187 -11.89 15.94 3.38
CA LYS A 187 -12.75 16.16 4.57
C LYS A 187 -13.83 15.08 4.72
N ARG A 188 -14.52 15.04 5.86
CA ARG A 188 -15.77 14.27 6.00
C ARG A 188 -16.95 15.12 5.53
N LEU A 189 -17.80 14.58 4.66
CA LEU A 189 -19.02 15.24 4.22
C LEU A 189 -20.11 15.05 5.29
N VAL A 190 -20.55 16.13 5.93
CA VAL A 190 -21.61 16.06 6.96
C VAL A 190 -22.97 16.26 6.32
N ARG A 191 -23.10 17.27 5.47
CA ARG A 191 -24.36 17.63 4.82
C ARG A 191 -24.11 18.11 3.41
N GLN A 192 -25.04 17.78 2.52
CA GLN A 192 -25.08 18.33 1.17
C GLN A 192 -26.45 18.93 0.89
N THR A 193 -26.45 20.12 0.32
CA THR A 193 -27.67 20.84 -0.07
C THR A 193 -27.54 21.34 -1.51
N ALA A 194 -28.61 21.99 -2.01
CA ALA A 194 -28.57 22.65 -3.30
C ALA A 194 -27.60 23.85 -3.34
N HIS A 195 -27.28 24.45 -2.19
CA HIS A 195 -26.51 25.70 -2.11
C HIS A 195 -25.10 25.53 -1.55
N TYR A 196 -24.89 24.58 -0.63
CA TYR A 196 -23.60 24.36 0.02
C TYR A 196 -23.35 22.89 0.36
N TYR A 197 -22.08 22.56 0.54
CA TYR A 197 -21.60 21.38 1.23
C TYR A 197 -21.09 21.78 2.61
N GLU A 198 -21.40 20.98 3.61
CA GLU A 198 -20.87 21.12 4.96
C GLU A 198 -19.85 20.02 5.19
N PHE A 199 -18.64 20.43 5.54
CA PHE A 199 -17.52 19.55 5.75
C PHE A 199 -17.07 19.60 7.20
N GLU A 200 -16.48 18.49 7.63
CA GLU A 200 -15.86 18.35 8.93
C GLU A 200 -14.38 18.04 8.78
N GLN A 201 -13.60 18.77 9.54
CA GLN A 201 -12.19 18.54 9.79
C GLN A 201 -12.03 17.97 11.20
N PHE A 202 -11.06 17.07 11.38
CA PHE A 202 -10.80 16.43 12.67
C PHE A 202 -9.73 17.12 13.50
N ASN A 203 -8.75 17.76 12.85
CA ASN A 203 -7.65 18.41 13.56
C ASN A 203 -7.22 19.74 12.92
N PRO A 204 -7.48 20.90 13.55
CA PRO A 204 -8.41 21.06 14.67
C PRO A 204 -9.83 20.67 14.27
N ALA A 205 -10.62 20.21 15.27
CA ALA A 205 -12.01 19.83 15.07
C ALA A 205 -12.85 21.04 14.68
N LEU A 206 -13.47 20.99 13.51
CA LEU A 206 -14.18 22.12 12.93
C LEU A 206 -15.23 21.65 11.92
N LEU A 207 -16.39 22.31 11.94
CA LEU A 207 -17.38 22.27 10.87
C LEU A 207 -17.33 23.58 10.10
N PHE A 208 -17.42 23.50 8.78
CA PHE A 208 -17.46 24.69 7.93
C PHE A 208 -18.24 24.41 6.65
N LYS A 209 -18.74 25.47 6.02
CA LYS A 209 -19.53 25.39 4.80
C LYS A 209 -18.75 25.89 3.60
N VAL A 210 -18.96 25.22 2.47
CA VAL A 210 -18.43 25.62 1.17
C VAL A 210 -19.59 25.70 0.19
N GLU A 211 -19.72 26.84 -0.47
CA GLU A 211 -20.74 27.03 -1.50
C GLU A 211 -20.58 26.00 -2.63
N ARG A 212 -21.72 25.45 -3.08
CA ARG A 212 -21.76 24.40 -4.10
C ARG A 212 -21.10 24.85 -5.40
N ILE A 213 -21.21 26.14 -5.75
CA ILE A 213 -20.63 26.71 -6.97
C ILE A 213 -19.09 26.67 -6.97
N ARG A 214 -18.46 26.74 -5.79
CA ARG A 214 -17.00 26.68 -5.63
C ARG A 214 -16.44 25.27 -5.79
N VAL A 215 -17.27 24.23 -5.70
CA VAL A 215 -16.86 22.84 -5.84
C VAL A 215 -17.06 22.38 -7.29
N ALA A 216 -15.97 22.05 -7.97
CA ALA A 216 -16.00 21.52 -9.33
C ALA A 216 -16.43 20.05 -9.35
N HIS A 217 -15.79 19.24 -8.50
CA HIS A 217 -16.02 17.81 -8.40
C HIS A 217 -15.94 17.38 -6.94
N LEU A 218 -16.75 16.39 -6.57
CA LEU A 218 -16.76 15.82 -5.23
C LEU A 218 -16.61 14.30 -5.37
N HIS A 219 -15.40 13.80 -5.07
CA HIS A 219 -15.08 12.39 -5.23
C HIS A 219 -15.07 11.68 -3.87
N ARG A 220 -15.53 10.44 -3.85
CA ARG A 220 -15.66 9.65 -2.62
C ARG A 220 -14.36 8.92 -2.33
N ILE A 221 -13.84 9.07 -1.12
CA ILE A 221 -12.74 8.25 -0.62
C ILE A 221 -13.34 6.91 -0.17
N ILE A 222 -12.85 5.81 -0.74
CA ILE A 222 -13.32 4.47 -0.45
C ILE A 222 -12.73 4.05 0.91
N PRO A 223 -13.55 3.80 1.94
CA PRO A 223 -13.05 3.41 3.25
C PRO A 223 -12.40 2.03 3.19
N TRP A 224 -11.41 1.80 4.05
CA TRP A 224 -10.65 0.55 4.10
C TRP A 224 -11.55 -0.69 4.20
N ASP A 225 -12.62 -0.62 4.99
CA ASP A 225 -13.58 -1.71 5.15
C ASP A 225 -14.21 -2.14 3.82
N GLU A 226 -14.53 -1.20 2.91
CA GLU A 226 -15.04 -1.52 1.57
C GLU A 226 -13.98 -2.09 0.62
N LEU A 227 -12.70 -1.84 0.88
CA LEU A 227 -11.60 -2.40 0.09
C LEU A 227 -11.35 -3.87 0.43
N VAL A 228 -11.65 -4.27 1.67
CA VAL A 228 -11.33 -5.60 2.21
C VAL A 228 -12.53 -6.52 2.41
N THR A 229 -13.75 -6.00 2.31
CA THR A 229 -14.98 -6.80 2.40
C THR A 229 -15.20 -7.59 1.11
N PHE A 230 -15.43 -8.89 1.22
CA PHE A 230 -15.75 -9.79 0.11
C PHE A 230 -17.03 -10.58 0.41
#